data_AF-A0A2V1BBW4-F1
#
_entry.id   AF-A0A2V1BBW4-F1
#
_cell.length_a   1.000
_cell.length_b   1.000
_cell.length_c   1.000
_cell.angle_alpha   90.00
_cell.angle_beta   90.00
_cell.angle_gamma   90.00
#
_symmetry.space_group_name_H-M   'P 1'
#
loop_
_entity.id
_entity.type
_entity.pdbx_description
1 polymer ?
#
loop_
_entity_poly.entity_id
_entity_poly.type
_entity_poly.pdbx_seq_one_letter_code
_entity_poly.pdbx_strand_id
1 'polypeptide(L)' 'QPLLMSRLPPELRTYIWRYTGLMTPYSAFVLVRVETSRLVGHLRSPPTRGLRQYQGPFLFASMVSIFGTEYIQGL' A
#
# COMPACT_ATOMS: atom_id res chain seq x y z
N GLN A 1 -10.23 23.85 20.69
CA GLN A 1 -10.68 24.75 19.60
C GLN A 1 -9.45 25.40 18.98
N PRO A 2 -9.30 25.45 17.64
CA PRO A 2 -8.07 25.95 17.01
C PRO A 2 -7.79 27.40 17.41
N LEU A 3 -6.52 27.73 17.71
CA LEU A 3 -6.07 29.07 18.14
C LEU A 3 -6.41 30.18 17.14
N LEU A 4 -6.63 29.85 15.87
CA LEU A 4 -7.08 30.77 14.82
C LEU A 4 -8.57 31.12 14.93
N MET A 5 -9.41 30.23 15.46
CA MET A 5 -10.86 30.47 15.57
C MET A 5 -11.25 31.31 16.78
N SER A 6 -10.38 31.42 17.80
CA SER A 6 -10.63 32.22 18.99
C SER A 6 -10.53 33.73 18.73
N ARG A 7 -9.78 34.13 17.69
CA ARG A 7 -9.65 35.54 17.26
C ARG A 7 -10.79 36.04 16.37
N LEU A 8 -11.62 35.14 15.86
CA LEU A 8 -12.75 35.50 15.01
C LEU A 8 -13.97 35.92 15.84
N PRO A 9 -14.75 36.90 15.35
CA PRO A 9 -16.08 37.21 15.86
C PRO A 9 -16.97 35.95 15.96
N PRO A 10 -17.87 35.89 16.96
CA PRO A 10 -18.76 34.75 17.19
C PRO A 10 -19.57 34.31 15.97
N GLU A 11 -20.01 35.27 15.15
CA GLU A 11 -20.84 35.07 13.97
C GLU A 11 -20.06 34.33 12.88
N LEU A 12 -18.83 34.76 12.62
CA LEU A 12 -17.93 34.12 11.65
C LEU A 12 -17.54 32.71 12.10
N ARG A 13 -17.32 32.52 13.40
CA ARG A 13 -17.03 31.20 13.97
C ARG A 13 -18.20 30.24 13.77
N THR A 14 -19.42 30.71 14.01
CA THR A 14 -20.65 29.92 13.83
C THR A 14 -20.89 29.59 12.35
N TYR A 15 -20.64 30.55 11.46
CA TYR A 15 -20.74 30.35 10.02
C TYR A 15 -19.75 29.28 9.52
N ILE A 16 -18.48 29.38 9.91
CA ILE A 16 -17.45 28.41 9.55
C ILE A 16 -17.79 27.03 10.13
N TRP A 17 -18.25 26.94 11.38
CA TRP A 17 -18.66 25.67 11.97
C TRP A 17 -19.85 25.03 11.27
N ARG A 18 -20.85 25.83 10.86
CA ARG A 18 -21.98 25.32 10.07
C ARG A 18 -21.52 24.81 8.70
N TYR A 19 -20.68 25.59 8.01
CA TYR A 19 -20.16 25.22 6.69
C TYR A 19 -19.28 23.97 6.75
N THR A 20 -18.35 23.92 7.70
CA THR A 20 -17.49 22.75 7.92
C THR A 20 -18.31 21.55 8.35
N GLY A 21 -19.25 21.70 9.28
CA GLY A 21 -20.19 20.66 9.72
C GLY A 21 -20.99 20.05 8.56
N LEU A 22 -21.45 20.88 7.62
CA LEU A 22 -22.13 20.43 6.40
C LEU A 22 -21.20 19.69 5.43
N MET A 23 -19.94 20.11 5.32
CA MET A 23 -18.97 19.53 4.38
C MET A 23 -18.22 18.32 4.96
N THR A 24 -18.13 18.18 6.28
CA THR A 24 -17.42 17.08 6.94
C THR A 24 -17.95 15.68 6.60
N PRO A 25 -19.28 15.43 6.60
CA PRO A 25 -19.82 14.14 6.19
C PRO A 25 -19.51 13.83 4.73
N TYR A 26 -19.59 14.83 3.85
CA TYR A 26 -19.29 14.68 2.42
C TYR A 26 -17.80 14.37 2.20
N SER A 27 -16.90 15.11 2.84
CA SER A 27 -15.45 14.89 2.71
C SER A 27 -15.02 13.55 3.31
N ALA A 28 -15.57 13.16 4.45
CA ALA A 28 -15.36 11.83 5.04
C ALA A 28 -15.86 10.72 4.12
N PHE A 29 -17.04 10.88 3.51
CA PHE A 29 -17.58 9.92 2.56
C PHE A 29 -16.70 9.79 1.30
N VAL A 30 -16.24 10.91 0.74
CA VAL A 30 -15.33 10.92 -0.41
C VAL A 30 -14.02 10.23 -0.07
N LEU A 31 -13.42 10.52 1.09
CA LEU A 31 -12.19 9.88 1.54
C LEU A 31 -12.35 8.38 1.69
N VAL A 32 -13.41 7.94 2.39
CA VAL A 32 -13.70 6.51 2.58
C VAL A 32 -13.92 5.83 1.23
N ARG A 33 -14.68 6.43 0.32
CA ARG A 33 -14.92 5.90 -1.03
C ARG A 33 -13.64 5.78 -1.85
N VAL A 34 -12.76 6.79 -1.80
CA VAL A 34 -11.48 6.79 -2.54
C VAL A 34 -10.56 5.70 -2.00
N GLU A 35 -10.38 5.62 -0.68
CA GLU A 35 -9.50 4.63 -0.06
C GLU A 35 -10.03 3.20 -0.24
N THR A 36 -11.34 2.99 -0.11
CA THR A 36 -11.95 1.68 -0.39
C THR A 36 -11.80 1.28 -1.86
N SER A 37 -11.96 2.22 -2.80
CA SER A 37 -11.76 1.95 -4.23
C SER A 37 -10.29 1.61 -4.56
N ARG A 38 -9.34 2.31 -3.94
CA ARG A 38 -7.91 2.00 -4.05
C ARG A 38 -7.59 0.62 -3.51
N LEU A 39 -8.11 0.27 -2.34
CA LEU A 39 -7.95 -1.05 -1.74
C LEU A 39 -8.53 -2.15 -2.64
N VAL A 40 -9.75 -1.97 -3.15
CA VAL A 40 -10.37 -2.91 -4.10
C VAL A 40 -9.54 -3.04 -5.37
N GLY A 41 -8.99 -1.94 -5.87
CA GLY A 41 -8.05 -1.94 -7.00
C GLY A 41 -6.82 -2.79 -6.72
N HIS A 42 -6.19 -2.60 -5.56
CA HIS A 42 -5.03 -3.39 -5.12
C HIS A 42 -5.35 -4.86 -4.87
N LEU A 43 -6.56 -5.21 -4.44
CA LEU A 43 -6.97 -6.61 -4.24
C LEU A 43 -7.29 -7.31 -5.57
N ARG A 44 -7.91 -6.60 -6.52
CA ARG A 44 -8.25 -7.15 -7.84
C ARG A 44 -7.05 -7.30 -8.76
N SER A 45 -6.12 -6.35 -8.68
CA SER A 45 -4.85 -6.39 -9.38
C SER A 45 -3.79 -6.03 -8.36
N PRO A 46 -3.26 -7.06 -7.65
CA PRO A 46 -2.10 -6.86 -6.80
C PRO A 46 -1.07 -6.16 -7.67
N PRO A 47 -0.54 -4.99 -7.27
CA PRO A 47 0.58 -4.42 -7.99
C PRO A 47 1.63 -5.52 -7.95
N THR A 48 1.92 -6.09 -9.13
CA THR A 48 3.05 -6.97 -9.37
C THR A 48 4.28 -6.10 -9.19
N ARG A 49 4.54 -5.73 -7.93
CA ARG A 49 5.82 -5.28 -7.46
C ARG A 49 6.68 -6.49 -7.74
N GLY A 50 7.38 -6.44 -8.87
CA GLY A 50 8.11 -7.58 -9.41
C GLY A 50 8.79 -8.26 -8.25
N LEU A 51 8.27 -9.44 -7.89
CA LEU A 51 9.00 -10.37 -7.05
C LEU A 51 10.22 -10.65 -7.91
N ARG A 52 11.26 -9.84 -7.74
CA ARG A 52 12.56 -10.05 -8.33
C ARG A 52 12.94 -11.37 -7.70
N GLN A 53 12.63 -12.44 -8.43
CA GLN A 53 12.98 -13.79 -8.07
C GLN A 53 14.49 -13.68 -7.90
N TYR A 54 14.92 -13.72 -6.65
CA TYR A 54 16.32 -13.58 -6.31
C TYR A 54 16.96 -14.83 -6.91
N GLN A 55 17.47 -14.70 -8.13
CA GLN A 55 18.40 -15.67 -8.70
C GLN A 55 19.66 -15.48 -7.86
N GLY A 56 19.66 -16.07 -6.66
CA GLY A 56 20.90 -16.36 -5.96
C GLY A 56 21.78 -17.21 -6.89
N PRO A 57 23.10 -17.19 -6.69
CA PRO A 57 23.99 -18.03 -7.47
C PRO A 57 23.54 -19.49 -7.33
N PHE A 58 22.97 -20.05 -8.39
CA PHE A 58 22.65 -21.47 -8.43
C PHE A 58 23.98 -22.19 -8.62
N LEU A 59 24.46 -22.86 -7.57
CA LEU A 59 25.56 -23.82 -7.70
C LEU A 59 25.01 -25.02 -8.49
N PHE A 60 25.45 -25.17 -9.73
CA PHE A 60 25.02 -26.27 -10.59
C PHE A 60 26.09 -27.35 -10.56
N ALA A 61 25.91 -28.34 -9.68
CA ALA A 61 26.82 -29.47 -9.63
C ALA A 61 26.58 -30.39 -10.82
N SER A 62 27.59 -30.57 -11.68
CA SER A 62 27.60 -31.62 -12.69
C SER A 62 27.83 -32.97 -12.00
N MET A 63 26.92 -33.92 -12.17
CA MET A 63 27.03 -35.26 -11.61
C MET A 63 27.30 -36.31 -12.69
N VAL A 64 28.09 -37.32 -12.35
CA VAL A 64 28.39 -38.49 -13.18
C VAL A 64 28.03 -39.77 -12.43
N SER A 65 27.38 -40.72 -13.11
CA SER A 65 27.04 -42.02 -12.53
C SER A 65 28.04 -43.08 -13.00
N ILE A 66 28.67 -43.79 -12.06
CA ILE A 66 29.57 -44.91 -12.33
C ILE A 66 29.11 -46.11 -11.51
N PHE A 67 28.79 -47.22 -12.17
CA PHE A 67 28.23 -48.43 -11.57
C PHE A 67 26.99 -48.18 -10.69
N GLY A 68 26.12 -47.25 -11.11
CA GLY A 68 24.90 -46.91 -10.38
C GLY A 68 25.11 -46.04 -9.15
N THR A 69 26.35 -45.59 -8.89
CA THR A 69 26.66 -44.63 -7.82
C THR A 69 26.92 -43.26 -8.43
N GLU A 70 26.28 -42.22 -7.89
CA GLU A 70 26.39 -40.84 -8.38
C GLU A 70 27.54 -40.10 -7.69
N TYR A 71 28.37 -39.42 -8.49
CA TYR A 71 29.53 -38.64 -8.04
C TYR A 71 29.45 -37.21 -8.58
N ILE A 72 29.91 -36.23 -7.79
CA ILE A 72 30.02 -34.84 -8.25
C ILE A 72 31.29 -34.71 -9.09
N GLN A 73 31.13 -34.35 -10.36
CA GLN A 73 32.22 -34.12 -11.30
C GLN A 73 32.74 -32.68 -11.27
N GLY A 74 31.91 -31.72 -10.88
CA GLY A 74 32.27 -30.30 -10.76
C GLY A 74 31.10 -29.46 -10.25
N LEU A 75 31.42 -28.25 -9.78
CA LEU A 75 30.47 -27.22 -9.31
C LEU A 75 30.32 -26.08 -10.32
#